data_AF-A0A832GX68-F1
#
_entry.id   AF-A0A832GX68-F1
#
_cell.length_a   1.000
_cell.length_b   1.000
_cell.length_c   1.000
_cell.angle_alpha   90.00
_cell.angle_beta   90.00
_cell.angle_gamma   90.00
#
_symmetry.space_group_name_H-M   'P 1'
#
loop_
_entity.id
_entity.type
_entity.pdbx_description
1 polymer ?
#
loop_
_entity_poly.entity_id
_entity_poly.type
_entity_poly.pdbx_seq_one_letter_code
_entity_poly.pdbx_strand_id
1 'polypeptide(L)'
;MIVSIIFISESLFSQSTSFHMLRKGHANFYASTNGGFETISNIPINALRCLKCHPGKLANNTPIDTATYAPSCNDCHNFSAGTSVPDTICLRCHSRQKVERANFTDKHRSAGMTCVTCHIKDELHADATPYFSGFDTIQGKTCTTVGCHNNVPVTPDDSLAHAIHNSKLECATCHARSQITCYNCHFETEIWQGMRGFKRPIGQYKGFIMLGRYTKTGKVGIVNYQSIIYQGNKTFNAWGPYYPHTIMPKDSTRGCSGCHNAPTIQEYNTTTKIVVAKWDSTLTPKKIVHTQGMIPVPPDYLTSLVFDFANYIGRVDTTYTDPTKWVYAKTGLTGNQMLSRY
;
A
#
# COMPACT_ATOMS: atom_id res chain seq x y z
N MET A 1 -50.89 -21.84 23.94
CA MET A 1 -49.48 -21.40 23.93
C MET A 1 -49.04 -21.26 22.48
N ILE A 2 -48.98 -20.03 21.99
CA ILE A 2 -48.46 -19.72 20.64
C ILE A 2 -46.99 -19.36 20.84
N VAL A 3 -46.09 -20.24 20.39
CA VAL A 3 -44.65 -19.94 20.35
C VAL A 3 -44.42 -19.05 19.14
N SER A 4 -44.40 -17.74 19.37
CA SER A 4 -43.93 -16.77 18.38
C SER A 4 -42.43 -16.97 18.19
N ILE A 5 -42.05 -17.66 17.11
CA ILE A 5 -40.67 -17.70 16.63
C ILE A 5 -40.36 -16.31 16.10
N ILE A 6 -39.70 -15.50 16.92
CA ILE A 6 -39.05 -14.26 16.48
C ILE A 6 -37.89 -14.70 15.59
N PHE A 7 -38.12 -14.75 14.28
CA PHE A 7 -37.04 -14.67 13.32
C PHE A 7 -36.41 -13.29 13.50
N ILE A 8 -35.35 -13.21 14.29
CA ILE A 8 -34.41 -12.11 14.18
C ILE A 8 -33.83 -12.26 12.78
N SER A 9 -34.38 -11.50 11.82
CA SER A 9 -33.73 -11.32 10.54
C SER A 9 -32.32 -10.88 10.87
N GLU A 10 -31.32 -11.69 10.52
CA GLU A 10 -29.95 -11.22 10.46
C GLU A 10 -30.03 -9.89 9.71
N SER A 11 -29.71 -8.81 10.41
CA SER A 11 -29.75 -7.47 9.88
C SER A 11 -29.19 -7.51 8.48
N LEU A 12 -30.01 -7.11 7.50
CA LEU A 12 -29.59 -6.82 6.14
C LEU A 12 -28.47 -5.78 6.24
N PHE A 13 -27.24 -6.22 6.49
CA PHE A 13 -26.07 -5.40 6.34
C PHE A 13 -26.15 -4.89 4.91
N SER A 14 -26.22 -3.58 4.73
CA SER A 14 -26.10 -2.96 3.42
C SER A 14 -24.67 -3.19 2.92
N GLN A 15 -24.36 -4.41 2.48
CA GLN A 15 -23.08 -4.79 1.89
C GLN A 15 -22.85 -4.04 0.57
N SER A 16 -23.94 -3.51 -0.02
CA SER A 16 -23.93 -2.67 -1.22
C SER A 16 -23.07 -1.40 -1.09
N THR A 17 -22.85 -0.95 0.14
CA THR A 17 -22.12 0.28 0.47
C THR A 17 -20.73 0.04 1.09
N SER A 18 -20.31 -1.22 1.20
CA SER A 18 -19.01 -1.56 1.78
C SER A 18 -17.84 -0.98 0.95
N PHE A 19 -16.72 -0.70 1.62
CA PHE A 19 -15.51 -0.21 0.94
C PHE A 19 -15.07 -1.15 -0.21
N HIS A 20 -15.07 -2.47 0.03
CA HIS A 20 -14.66 -3.46 -0.96
C HIS A 20 -15.67 -3.66 -2.10
N MET A 21 -16.96 -3.37 -1.86
CA MET A 21 -17.99 -3.39 -2.90
C MET A 21 -17.92 -2.12 -3.77
N LEU A 22 -17.78 -0.95 -3.14
CA LEU A 22 -17.78 0.35 -3.83
C LEU A 22 -16.46 0.65 -4.55
N ARG A 23 -15.32 0.21 -3.99
CA ARG A 23 -13.96 0.37 -4.58
C ARG A 23 -13.62 1.81 -4.96
N LYS A 24 -14.21 2.78 -4.27
CA LYS A 24 -14.12 4.22 -4.59
C LYS A 24 -12.72 4.80 -4.40
N GLY A 25 -11.84 4.13 -3.66
CA GLY A 25 -10.50 4.65 -3.34
C GLY A 25 -9.66 4.96 -4.59
N HIS A 26 -9.61 4.07 -5.58
CA HIS A 26 -8.83 4.34 -6.79
C HIS A 26 -9.32 5.59 -7.54
N ALA A 27 -10.64 5.73 -7.71
CA ALA A 27 -11.25 6.91 -8.33
C ALA A 27 -10.98 8.18 -7.54
N ASN A 28 -11.19 8.14 -6.23
CA ASN A 28 -10.96 9.27 -5.35
C ASN A 28 -9.50 9.74 -5.40
N PHE A 29 -8.55 8.83 -5.26
CA PHE A 29 -7.13 9.20 -5.20
C PHE A 29 -6.54 9.54 -6.54
N TYR A 30 -7.03 8.98 -7.64
CA TYR A 30 -6.56 9.38 -8.96
C TYR A 30 -7.06 10.78 -9.37
N ALA A 31 -8.26 11.17 -8.93
CA ALA A 31 -8.95 12.37 -9.39
C ALA A 31 -8.17 13.67 -9.14
N SER A 32 -8.23 14.56 -10.12
CA SER A 32 -7.58 15.87 -10.11
C SER A 32 -8.11 16.77 -9.00
N THR A 33 -9.40 16.67 -8.69
CA THR A 33 -10.05 17.40 -7.57
C THR A 33 -9.44 17.08 -6.21
N ASN A 34 -8.76 15.93 -6.09
CA ASN A 34 -8.09 15.48 -4.86
C ASN A 34 -6.56 15.57 -4.98
N GLY A 35 -6.03 16.27 -5.98
CA GLY A 35 -4.58 16.39 -6.24
C GLY A 35 -3.96 15.12 -6.84
N GLY A 36 -4.78 14.18 -7.31
CA GLY A 36 -4.34 12.91 -7.85
C GLY A 36 -3.59 13.01 -9.17
N PHE A 37 -3.14 11.87 -9.68
CA PHE A 37 -2.34 11.79 -10.91
C PHE A 37 -3.04 12.33 -12.17
N GLU A 38 -4.38 12.43 -12.16
CA GLU A 38 -5.13 13.11 -13.21
C GLU A 38 -4.66 14.56 -13.42
N THR A 39 -4.21 15.26 -12.37
CA THR A 39 -3.70 16.65 -12.44
C THR A 39 -2.56 16.84 -13.45
N ILE A 40 -1.77 15.80 -13.70
CA ILE A 40 -0.63 15.86 -14.63
C ILE A 40 -0.83 15.03 -15.89
N SER A 41 -1.63 13.97 -15.81
CA SER A 41 -1.90 13.10 -16.95
C SER A 41 -3.00 13.64 -17.86
N ASN A 42 -3.97 14.39 -17.32
CA ASN A 42 -5.17 14.85 -18.02
C ASN A 42 -5.96 13.69 -18.68
N ILE A 43 -5.82 12.46 -18.16
CA ILE A 43 -6.58 11.31 -18.61
C ILE A 43 -7.62 11.01 -17.52
N PRO A 44 -8.93 11.00 -17.81
CA PRO A 44 -9.91 10.71 -16.78
C PRO A 44 -9.85 9.25 -16.34
N ILE A 45 -10.14 8.97 -15.06
CA ILE A 45 -10.02 7.60 -14.53
C ILE A 45 -10.95 6.60 -15.26
N ASN A 46 -12.09 7.06 -15.78
CA ASN A 46 -13.01 6.21 -16.54
C ASN A 46 -12.43 5.71 -17.87
N ALA A 47 -11.41 6.38 -18.39
CA ALA A 47 -10.65 5.92 -19.53
C ALA A 47 -9.65 4.84 -19.10
N LEU A 48 -9.14 4.89 -17.88
CA LEU A 48 -8.19 3.89 -17.38
C LEU A 48 -8.85 2.55 -17.08
N ARG A 49 -8.15 1.48 -17.46
CA ARG A 49 -8.48 0.13 -16.98
C ARG A 49 -8.19 -0.09 -15.50
N CYS A 50 -7.67 0.90 -14.76
CA CYS A 50 -7.50 0.81 -13.32
C CYS A 50 -8.84 0.53 -12.60
N LEU A 51 -9.97 0.99 -13.17
CA LEU A 51 -11.32 0.63 -12.71
C LEU A 51 -11.74 -0.79 -13.12
N LYS A 52 -11.04 -1.39 -14.08
CA LYS A 52 -11.26 -2.76 -14.60
C LYS A 52 -10.24 -3.76 -14.03
N CYS A 53 -9.48 -3.39 -12.99
CA CYS A 53 -8.55 -4.26 -12.24
C CYS A 53 -9.28 -5.34 -11.42
N HIS A 54 -10.25 -6.01 -12.01
CA HIS A 54 -10.72 -7.29 -11.49
C HIS A 54 -9.69 -8.35 -11.82
N PRO A 55 -9.62 -9.48 -11.08
CA PRO A 55 -8.59 -10.51 -11.23
C PRO A 55 -8.55 -11.23 -12.58
N GLY A 56 -9.25 -10.71 -13.59
CA GLY A 56 -9.67 -11.41 -14.80
C GLY A 56 -10.71 -12.50 -14.51
N LYS A 57 -10.91 -12.89 -13.25
CA LYS A 57 -11.75 -14.00 -12.82
C LYS A 57 -12.42 -13.75 -11.47
N LEU A 58 -13.64 -14.26 -11.29
CA LEU A 58 -14.33 -14.36 -10.00
C LEU A 58 -13.64 -15.38 -9.07
N ALA A 59 -14.07 -15.47 -7.82
CA ALA A 59 -13.50 -16.40 -6.83
C ALA A 59 -13.59 -17.87 -7.27
N ASN A 60 -14.65 -18.23 -8.01
CA ASN A 60 -14.84 -19.55 -8.61
C ASN A 60 -14.07 -19.77 -9.93
N ASN A 61 -13.16 -18.86 -10.29
CA ASN A 61 -12.37 -18.85 -11.53
C ASN A 61 -13.15 -18.57 -12.83
N THR A 62 -14.43 -18.21 -12.75
CA THR A 62 -15.19 -17.75 -13.92
C THR A 62 -14.55 -16.48 -14.49
N PRO A 63 -14.21 -16.43 -15.78
CA PRO A 63 -13.69 -15.21 -16.41
C PRO A 63 -14.66 -14.03 -16.29
N ILE A 64 -14.10 -12.84 -16.09
CA ILE A 64 -14.86 -11.60 -16.02
C ILE A 64 -14.86 -10.92 -17.38
N ASP A 65 -16.04 -10.61 -17.91
CA ASP A 65 -16.19 -9.66 -19.00
C ASP A 65 -16.11 -8.22 -18.46
N THR A 66 -14.98 -7.56 -18.70
CA THR A 66 -14.73 -6.19 -18.26
C THR A 66 -15.68 -5.13 -18.84
N ALA A 67 -16.47 -5.45 -19.88
CA ALA A 67 -17.43 -4.53 -20.47
C ALA A 67 -18.75 -4.47 -19.68
N THR A 68 -19.15 -5.58 -19.06
CA THR A 68 -20.45 -5.74 -18.38
C THR A 68 -20.32 -5.97 -16.88
N TYR A 69 -19.10 -6.10 -16.39
CA TYR A 69 -18.81 -6.41 -15.01
C TYR A 69 -19.36 -5.37 -14.01
N ALA A 70 -19.97 -5.88 -12.94
CA ALA A 70 -20.28 -5.13 -11.73
C ALA A 70 -19.70 -5.86 -10.50
N PRO A 71 -19.18 -5.13 -9.49
CA PRO A 71 -18.77 -5.70 -8.21
C PRO A 71 -19.86 -6.59 -7.60
N SER A 72 -19.48 -7.70 -6.97
CA SER A 72 -20.41 -8.59 -6.27
C SER A 72 -19.72 -9.46 -5.21
N CYS A 73 -20.50 -10.14 -4.38
CA CYS A 73 -19.98 -11.08 -3.40
C CYS A 73 -19.14 -12.20 -4.05
N ASN A 74 -19.42 -12.56 -5.32
CA ASN A 74 -18.70 -13.60 -6.07
C ASN A 74 -17.25 -13.21 -6.42
N ASP A 75 -16.87 -11.94 -6.24
CA ASP A 75 -15.48 -11.52 -6.37
C ASP A 75 -14.60 -12.14 -5.29
N CYS A 76 -15.17 -12.36 -4.10
CA CYS A 76 -14.48 -12.86 -2.92
C CYS A 76 -14.91 -14.29 -2.57
N HIS A 77 -16.22 -14.57 -2.66
CA HIS A 77 -16.80 -15.83 -2.24
C HIS A 77 -17.02 -16.78 -3.40
N ASN A 78 -16.59 -18.03 -3.23
CA ASN A 78 -17.04 -19.13 -4.06
C ASN A 78 -18.10 -19.92 -3.29
N PHE A 79 -19.37 -19.52 -3.38
CA PHE A 79 -20.45 -20.10 -2.58
C PHE A 79 -20.66 -21.60 -2.81
N SER A 80 -20.19 -22.17 -3.93
CA SER A 80 -20.21 -23.63 -4.13
C SER A 80 -19.17 -24.39 -3.31
N ALA A 81 -18.13 -23.70 -2.83
CA ALA A 81 -17.10 -24.24 -1.93
C ALA A 81 -17.26 -23.75 -0.48
N GLY A 82 -18.35 -23.03 -0.18
CA GLY A 82 -18.63 -22.43 1.13
C GLY A 82 -18.44 -20.91 1.16
N THR A 83 -18.48 -20.34 2.37
CA THR A 83 -18.41 -18.89 2.58
C THR A 83 -17.03 -18.38 2.96
N SER A 84 -16.05 -19.28 3.18
CA SER A 84 -14.68 -18.89 3.51
C SER A 84 -13.96 -18.26 2.32
N VAL A 85 -13.08 -17.30 2.61
CA VAL A 85 -12.27 -16.60 1.59
C VAL A 85 -10.80 -16.91 1.86
N PRO A 86 -10.13 -17.72 1.02
CA PRO A 86 -8.72 -18.00 1.19
C PRO A 86 -7.87 -16.80 0.74
N ASP A 87 -6.68 -16.65 1.32
CA ASP A 87 -5.76 -15.53 1.00
C ASP A 87 -5.47 -15.39 -0.50
N THR A 88 -5.48 -16.49 -1.24
CA THR A 88 -5.23 -16.48 -2.68
C THR A 88 -6.23 -15.62 -3.43
N ILE A 89 -7.43 -15.41 -2.90
CA ILE A 89 -8.42 -14.47 -3.43
C ILE A 89 -8.02 -13.02 -3.12
N CYS A 90 -7.66 -12.71 -1.87
CA CYS A 90 -7.21 -11.38 -1.46
C CYS A 90 -5.98 -10.92 -2.28
N LEU A 91 -5.01 -11.81 -2.49
CA LEU A 91 -3.75 -11.54 -3.18
C LEU A 91 -3.91 -11.31 -4.69
N ARG A 92 -5.08 -11.57 -5.27
CA ARG A 92 -5.38 -11.20 -6.67
C ARG A 92 -5.45 -9.68 -6.84
N CYS A 93 -5.94 -8.97 -5.82
CA CYS A 93 -6.09 -7.51 -5.82
C CYS A 93 -4.98 -6.82 -5.01
N HIS A 94 -4.61 -7.40 -3.86
CA HIS A 94 -3.57 -6.88 -2.96
C HIS A 94 -2.17 -7.28 -3.44
N SER A 95 -1.80 -6.81 -4.64
CA SER A 95 -0.58 -7.23 -5.33
C SER A 95 0.69 -6.90 -4.55
N ARG A 96 0.70 -5.82 -3.75
CA ARG A 96 1.84 -5.48 -2.88
C ARG A 96 2.02 -6.52 -1.78
N GLN A 97 0.94 -6.90 -1.09
CA GLN A 97 0.97 -7.98 -0.10
C GLN A 97 1.39 -9.31 -0.73
N LYS A 98 1.03 -9.57 -1.99
CA LYS A 98 1.54 -10.74 -2.73
C LYS A 98 3.06 -10.70 -2.87
N VAL A 99 3.64 -9.55 -3.23
CA VAL A 99 5.10 -9.37 -3.31
C VAL A 99 5.72 -9.46 -1.91
N GLU A 100 5.12 -8.89 -0.87
CA GLU A 100 5.61 -9.01 0.51
C GLU A 100 5.72 -10.46 0.94
N ARG A 101 4.66 -11.26 0.70
CA ARG A 101 4.66 -12.69 1.02
C ARG A 101 5.75 -13.47 0.28
N ALA A 102 6.05 -13.09 -0.96
CA ALA A 102 7.10 -13.75 -1.74
C ALA A 102 8.52 -13.38 -1.27
N ASN A 103 8.67 -12.24 -0.58
CA ASN A 103 9.98 -11.71 -0.20
C ASN A 103 10.28 -11.78 1.30
N PHE A 104 9.25 -11.95 2.14
CA PHE A 104 9.38 -11.84 3.58
C PHE A 104 8.56 -12.91 4.30
N THR A 105 9.19 -13.49 5.32
CA THR A 105 8.49 -14.21 6.37
C THR A 105 7.74 -13.23 7.27
N ASP A 106 6.67 -13.71 7.88
CA ASP A 106 5.84 -12.95 8.81
C ASP A 106 5.42 -13.90 9.92
N LYS A 107 5.53 -13.45 11.18
CA LYS A 107 5.27 -14.32 12.33
C LYS A 107 3.82 -14.76 12.46
N HIS A 108 2.87 -13.92 12.11
CA HIS A 108 1.46 -14.30 12.13
C HIS A 108 1.19 -15.36 11.07
N ARG A 109 1.72 -15.19 9.85
CA ARG A 109 1.60 -16.21 8.79
C ARG A 109 2.29 -17.52 9.16
N SER A 110 3.48 -17.47 9.77
CA SER A 110 4.18 -18.66 10.26
C SER A 110 3.40 -19.39 11.36
N ALA A 111 2.53 -18.70 12.10
CA ALA A 111 1.62 -19.28 13.08
C ALA A 111 0.29 -19.76 12.48
N GLY A 112 0.16 -19.80 11.14
CA GLY A 112 -1.05 -20.26 10.45
C GLY A 112 -2.15 -19.21 10.29
N MET A 113 -1.89 -17.94 10.64
CA MET A 113 -2.87 -16.87 10.44
C MET A 113 -3.01 -16.51 8.96
N THR A 114 -4.23 -16.15 8.58
CA THR A 114 -4.65 -15.76 7.23
C THR A 114 -5.04 -14.28 7.20
N CYS A 115 -5.29 -13.72 6.02
CA CYS A 115 -5.75 -12.34 5.87
C CYS A 115 -7.00 -12.07 6.73
N VAL A 116 -7.96 -12.99 6.73
CA VAL A 116 -9.24 -12.85 7.45
C VAL A 116 -9.12 -13.13 8.96
N THR A 117 -7.96 -13.58 9.44
CA THR A 117 -7.68 -13.66 10.88
C THR A 117 -7.57 -12.27 11.50
N CYS A 118 -6.96 -11.32 10.79
CA CYS A 118 -6.86 -9.92 11.23
C CYS A 118 -7.98 -9.05 10.63
N HIS A 119 -8.25 -9.24 9.34
CA HIS A 119 -9.29 -8.50 8.63
C HIS A 119 -10.65 -9.21 8.74
N ILE A 120 -11.35 -8.96 9.84
CA ILE A 120 -12.58 -9.68 10.19
C ILE A 120 -13.83 -9.13 9.47
N LYS A 121 -14.93 -9.88 9.58
CA LYS A 121 -16.21 -9.65 8.86
C LYS A 121 -16.65 -8.19 8.86
N ASP A 122 -16.62 -7.53 10.02
CA ASP A 122 -17.14 -6.17 10.14
C ASP A 122 -16.27 -5.19 9.34
N GLU A 123 -14.95 -5.29 9.39
CA GLU A 123 -14.06 -4.43 8.58
C GLU A 123 -14.24 -4.67 7.07
N LEU A 124 -14.31 -5.94 6.66
CA LEU A 124 -14.35 -6.30 5.25
C LEU A 124 -15.69 -5.95 4.59
N HIS A 125 -16.80 -6.18 5.28
CA HIS A 125 -18.15 -5.88 4.80
C HIS A 125 -18.65 -4.49 5.18
N ALA A 126 -17.95 -3.82 6.11
CA ALA A 126 -18.14 -2.47 6.61
C ALA A 126 -19.59 -2.11 7.01
N ASP A 127 -19.73 -0.92 7.59
CA ASP A 127 -21.02 -0.27 7.79
C ASP A 127 -21.49 0.37 6.47
N ALA A 128 -22.68 0.97 6.46
CA ALA A 128 -23.21 1.60 5.26
C ALA A 128 -22.49 2.91 4.85
N THR A 129 -21.34 3.23 5.45
CA THR A 129 -20.59 4.47 5.19
C THR A 129 -19.63 4.29 4.01
N PRO A 130 -19.71 5.17 2.99
CA PRO A 130 -18.81 5.12 1.85
C PRO A 130 -17.44 5.72 2.21
N TYR A 131 -16.51 4.89 2.69
CA TYR A 131 -15.12 5.30 2.90
C TYR A 131 -14.34 5.36 1.57
N PHE A 132 -13.34 6.25 1.47
CA PHE A 132 -12.43 6.33 0.33
C PHE A 132 -11.09 5.63 0.59
N SER A 133 -10.79 5.33 1.85
CA SER A 133 -9.57 4.67 2.28
C SER A 133 -9.86 3.66 3.38
N GLY A 134 -9.15 2.54 3.37
CA GLY A 134 -9.15 1.60 4.51
C GLY A 134 -8.69 2.27 5.82
N PHE A 135 -7.84 3.29 5.72
CA PHE A 135 -7.33 4.06 6.86
C PHE A 135 -8.39 4.99 7.48
N ASP A 136 -9.38 5.41 6.70
CA ASP A 136 -10.44 6.31 7.16
C ASP A 136 -11.54 5.54 7.90
N THR A 137 -11.64 4.24 7.68
CA THR A 137 -12.65 3.39 8.32
C THR A 137 -12.54 3.45 9.85
N ILE A 138 -13.68 3.53 10.54
CA ILE A 138 -13.74 3.40 12.00
C ILE A 138 -13.53 1.95 12.45
N GLN A 139 -13.63 1.01 11.50
CA GLN A 139 -13.57 -0.43 11.74
C GLN A 139 -12.19 -1.02 11.45
N GLY A 140 -11.23 -0.18 11.07
CA GLY A 140 -9.85 -0.59 10.80
C GLY A 140 -9.28 -1.40 11.97
N LYS A 141 -8.72 -2.57 11.65
CA LYS A 141 -8.28 -3.52 12.67
C LYS A 141 -6.81 -3.32 13.03
N THR A 142 -6.56 -3.19 14.32
CA THR A 142 -5.24 -3.25 14.95
C THR A 142 -5.04 -4.57 15.69
N CYS A 143 -3.77 -4.89 16.02
CA CYS A 143 -3.40 -6.04 16.84
C CYS A 143 -4.17 -6.16 18.17
N THR A 144 -4.59 -5.03 18.75
CA THR A 144 -5.39 -4.98 19.98
C THR A 144 -6.87 -5.13 19.70
N THR A 145 -7.41 -4.45 18.69
CA THR A 145 -8.85 -4.51 18.38
C THR A 145 -9.33 -5.86 17.86
N VAL A 146 -8.43 -6.69 17.31
CA VAL A 146 -8.74 -8.08 16.93
C VAL A 146 -8.69 -9.04 18.12
N GLY A 147 -8.22 -8.58 19.29
CA GLY A 147 -8.20 -9.37 20.53
C GLY A 147 -6.91 -10.15 20.80
N CYS A 148 -5.91 -10.13 19.90
CA CYS A 148 -4.71 -10.96 20.04
C CYS A 148 -3.65 -10.35 20.98
N HIS A 149 -3.50 -9.03 20.98
CA HIS A 149 -2.48 -8.33 21.76
C HIS A 149 -3.10 -7.39 22.82
N ASN A 150 -4.17 -7.81 23.48
CA ASN A 150 -4.88 -7.01 24.49
C ASN A 150 -3.98 -6.62 25.67
N ASN A 151 -3.07 -7.54 26.04
CA ASN A 151 -1.96 -7.26 26.93
C ASN A 151 -0.69 -7.31 26.08
N VAL A 152 -0.09 -6.14 25.81
CA VAL A 152 1.18 -6.08 25.09
C VAL A 152 2.21 -6.82 25.93
N PRO A 153 2.76 -7.96 25.46
CA PRO A 153 3.73 -8.71 26.24
C PRO A 153 5.02 -7.89 26.30
N VAL A 154 5.33 -7.42 27.51
CA VAL A 154 6.54 -6.66 27.79
C VAL A 154 7.53 -7.59 28.48
N THR A 155 8.74 -7.72 27.95
CA THR A 155 9.86 -8.36 28.64
C THR A 155 10.69 -7.30 29.35
N PRO A 156 11.54 -7.68 30.34
CA PRO A 156 12.47 -6.73 30.94
C PRO A 156 13.30 -5.97 29.89
N ASP A 157 13.73 -6.66 28.83
CA ASP A 157 14.58 -6.12 27.76
C ASP A 157 13.88 -5.09 26.85
N ASP A 158 12.56 -5.17 26.69
CA ASP A 158 11.78 -4.24 25.85
C ASP A 158 10.89 -3.26 26.65
N SER A 159 10.89 -3.38 27.98
CA SER A 159 10.08 -2.57 28.91
C SER A 159 10.30 -1.07 28.75
N LEU A 160 11.55 -0.64 28.60
CA LEU A 160 11.88 0.76 28.39
C LEU A 160 11.32 1.29 27.07
N ALA A 161 11.48 0.52 25.98
CA ALA A 161 11.01 0.91 24.66
C ALA A 161 9.49 1.06 24.65
N HIS A 162 8.75 0.09 25.21
CA HIS A 162 7.30 0.14 25.32
C HIS A 162 6.83 1.30 26.21
N ALA A 163 7.48 1.54 27.36
CA ALA A 163 7.14 2.63 28.27
C ALA A 163 7.25 4.01 27.62
N ILE A 164 8.26 4.22 26.77
CA ILE A 164 8.49 5.51 26.10
C ILE A 164 7.61 5.68 24.85
N HIS A 165 7.36 4.59 24.09
CA HIS A 165 6.84 4.68 22.73
C HIS A 165 5.39 4.25 22.53
N ASN A 166 4.77 3.46 23.43
CA ASN A 166 3.42 2.92 23.17
C ASN A 166 2.35 3.99 22.87
N SER A 167 2.47 5.17 23.49
CA SER A 167 1.57 6.30 23.24
C SER A 167 1.95 7.13 22.01
N LYS A 168 3.15 6.93 21.44
CA LYS A 168 3.74 7.80 20.41
C LYS A 168 3.94 7.12 19.06
N LEU A 169 4.13 5.80 19.03
CA LEU A 169 4.40 5.02 17.82
C LEU A 169 3.30 3.98 17.58
N GLU A 170 3.01 3.72 16.31
CA GLU A 170 2.28 2.52 15.91
C GLU A 170 3.15 1.28 16.10
N CYS A 171 2.58 0.15 16.52
CA CYS A 171 3.34 -1.09 16.78
C CYS A 171 4.16 -1.52 15.55
N ALA A 172 3.60 -1.35 14.35
CA ALA A 172 4.26 -1.73 13.11
C ALA A 172 5.59 -0.98 12.89
N THR A 173 5.78 0.21 13.44
CA THR A 173 7.01 1.01 13.32
C THR A 173 8.25 0.23 13.78
N CYS A 174 8.12 -0.56 14.86
CA CYS A 174 9.21 -1.40 15.37
C CYS A 174 9.11 -2.87 14.93
N HIS A 175 7.87 -3.36 14.76
CA HIS A 175 7.61 -4.79 14.53
C HIS A 175 7.60 -5.19 13.04
N ALA A 176 7.40 -4.26 12.10
CA ALA A 176 7.46 -4.58 10.68
C ALA A 176 8.91 -4.59 10.18
N ARG A 177 9.27 -5.64 9.42
CA ARG A 177 10.62 -5.80 8.88
C ARG A 177 10.96 -4.73 7.87
N SER A 178 10.07 -4.58 6.89
CA SER A 178 10.24 -3.71 5.76
C SER A 178 8.93 -3.52 5.02
N GLN A 179 8.80 -2.41 4.31
CA GLN A 179 7.74 -2.20 3.33
C GLN A 179 8.23 -2.43 1.89
N ILE A 180 7.27 -2.54 0.97
CA ILE A 180 7.54 -2.60 -0.47
C ILE A 180 6.92 -1.41 -1.18
N THR A 181 7.68 -0.78 -2.07
CA THR A 181 7.16 0.21 -3.01
C THR A 181 7.46 -0.19 -4.46
N CYS A 182 6.49 0.02 -5.33
CA CYS A 182 6.74 0.03 -6.77
C CYS A 182 7.21 1.44 -7.14
N TYR A 183 8.41 1.53 -7.67
CA TYR A 183 9.03 2.80 -8.00
C TYR A 183 9.05 3.03 -9.51
N ASN A 184 8.77 4.26 -9.91
CA ASN A 184 8.91 4.79 -11.25
C ASN A 184 8.09 3.99 -12.26
N CYS A 185 6.80 3.78 -11.97
CA CYS A 185 5.92 3.14 -12.93
C CYS A 185 5.82 3.99 -14.19
N HIS A 186 6.16 3.42 -15.34
CA HIS A 186 6.10 4.08 -16.63
C HIS A 186 4.66 4.05 -17.17
N PHE A 187 3.95 5.16 -17.05
CA PHE A 187 2.49 5.18 -17.21
C PHE A 187 2.01 4.84 -18.63
N GLU A 188 2.84 5.11 -19.64
CA GLU A 188 2.56 4.80 -21.06
C GLU A 188 2.30 3.32 -21.27
N THR A 189 2.96 2.43 -20.51
CA THR A 189 2.71 0.99 -20.64
C THR A 189 1.38 0.59 -20.06
N GLU A 190 0.80 1.35 -19.11
CA GLU A 190 -0.53 1.08 -18.56
C GLU A 190 -1.63 1.55 -19.52
N ILE A 191 -1.39 2.63 -20.27
CA ILE A 191 -2.38 3.20 -21.19
C ILE A 191 -2.29 2.66 -22.64
N TRP A 192 -1.29 1.84 -22.95
CA TRP A 192 -1.08 1.26 -24.29
C TRP A 192 -2.32 0.51 -24.83
N GLN A 193 -2.56 0.59 -26.15
CA GLN A 193 -3.70 -0.04 -26.87
C GLN A 193 -5.08 0.23 -26.24
N GLY A 194 -5.38 1.49 -25.92
CA GLY A 194 -6.66 1.84 -25.29
C GLY A 194 -6.75 1.31 -23.86
N MET A 195 -5.68 1.54 -23.10
CA MET A 195 -5.56 1.19 -21.69
C MET A 195 -5.52 -0.31 -21.36
N ARG A 196 -5.12 -1.18 -22.29
CA ARG A 196 -4.94 -2.64 -22.07
C ARG A 196 -3.55 -3.03 -21.59
N GLY A 197 -2.85 -2.09 -20.99
CA GLY A 197 -1.45 -2.16 -20.65
C GLY A 197 -1.07 -3.05 -19.47
N PHE A 198 0.19 -2.96 -19.07
CA PHE A 198 0.76 -3.62 -17.90
C PHE A 198 1.61 -2.64 -17.10
N LYS A 199 1.79 -2.93 -15.82
CA LYS A 199 2.63 -2.12 -14.92
C LYS A 199 4.09 -2.35 -15.24
N ARG A 200 4.84 -1.28 -15.53
CA ARG A 200 6.29 -1.32 -15.73
C ARG A 200 6.98 -0.38 -14.73
N PRO A 201 7.24 -0.84 -13.50
CA PRO A 201 8.14 -0.12 -12.59
C PRO A 201 9.60 -0.32 -13.02
N ILE A 202 10.47 0.65 -12.75
CA ILE A 202 11.93 0.43 -12.84
C ILE A 202 12.40 -0.57 -11.77
N GLY A 203 11.73 -0.58 -10.63
CA GLY A 203 12.09 -1.41 -9.50
C GLY A 203 10.96 -1.58 -8.50
N GLN A 204 11.02 -2.70 -7.78
CA GLN A 204 10.24 -2.93 -6.57
C GLN A 204 11.20 -2.87 -5.39
N TYR A 205 11.20 -1.74 -4.69
CA TYR A 205 12.15 -1.51 -3.60
C TYR A 205 11.61 -2.02 -2.28
N LYS A 206 12.55 -2.52 -1.49
CA LYS A 206 12.36 -3.13 -0.18
C LYS A 206 13.60 -2.86 0.67
N GLY A 207 13.57 -3.29 1.93
CA GLY A 207 14.65 -3.11 2.92
C GLY A 207 14.62 -1.77 3.64
N PHE A 208 13.51 -1.02 3.53
CA PHE A 208 13.30 0.23 4.23
C PHE A 208 11.98 0.23 5.02
N ILE A 209 11.87 1.20 5.93
CA ILE A 209 10.62 1.70 6.50
C ILE A 209 10.68 3.22 6.45
N MET A 210 9.55 3.87 6.18
CA MET A 210 9.46 5.32 6.14
C MET A 210 8.43 5.75 7.17
N LEU A 211 8.78 6.75 7.97
CA LEU A 211 8.05 7.08 9.20
C LEU A 211 7.44 8.47 9.11
N GLY A 212 6.13 8.56 9.29
CA GLY A 212 5.38 9.82 9.30
C GLY A 212 4.34 9.83 10.41
N ARG A 213 3.95 11.03 10.83
CA ARG A 213 2.90 11.22 11.84
C ARG A 213 1.53 11.04 11.20
N TYR A 214 0.68 10.18 11.75
CA TYR A 214 -0.71 10.04 11.33
C TYR A 214 -1.58 11.10 12.01
N THR A 215 -2.38 11.87 11.26
CA THR A 215 -3.34 12.84 11.84
C THR A 215 -4.25 12.15 12.83
N LYS A 216 -4.85 11.04 12.38
CA LYS A 216 -6.00 10.39 13.02
C LYS A 216 -5.66 9.90 14.42
N THR A 217 -4.44 9.39 14.62
CA THR A 217 -3.99 8.86 15.92
C THR A 217 -3.01 9.80 16.62
N GLY A 218 -2.44 10.77 15.92
CA GLY A 218 -1.32 11.58 16.39
C GLY A 218 -0.01 10.80 16.54
N LYS A 219 0.02 9.49 16.27
CA LYS A 219 1.22 8.63 16.42
C LYS A 219 2.08 8.64 15.18
N VAL A 220 3.34 8.27 15.31
CA VAL A 220 4.22 8.00 14.17
C VAL A 220 4.05 6.55 13.73
N GLY A 221 3.66 6.37 12.47
CA GLY A 221 3.46 5.09 11.82
C GLY A 221 4.25 4.97 10.52
N ILE A 222 4.07 3.85 9.83
CA ILE A 222 4.74 3.59 8.56
C ILE A 222 3.98 4.28 7.42
N VAL A 223 4.66 5.19 6.75
CA VAL A 223 4.23 5.79 5.49
C VAL A 223 4.91 5.04 4.35
N ASN A 224 4.18 4.88 3.26
CA ASN A 224 4.74 4.44 1.99
C ASN A 224 4.43 5.47 0.91
N TYR A 225 5.03 5.24 -0.25
CA TYR A 225 4.78 6.03 -1.42
C TYR A 225 4.67 5.15 -2.66
N GLN A 226 4.15 5.71 -3.75
CA GLN A 226 4.19 5.12 -5.07
C GLN A 226 4.59 6.20 -6.05
N SER A 227 5.55 5.89 -6.91
CA SER A 227 6.04 6.85 -7.89
C SER A 227 5.70 6.43 -9.32
N ILE A 228 5.34 7.42 -10.13
CA ILE A 228 4.91 7.28 -11.52
C ILE A 228 5.64 8.33 -12.37
N ILE A 229 5.97 7.97 -13.61
CA ILE A 229 6.42 8.90 -14.64
C ILE A 229 5.50 8.82 -15.85
N TYR A 230 5.29 9.96 -16.51
CA TYR A 230 4.55 10.07 -17.76
C TYR A 230 5.16 11.13 -18.68
N GLN A 231 5.06 10.91 -19.98
CA GLN A 231 5.58 11.77 -21.05
C GLN A 231 7.06 12.15 -20.83
N GLY A 232 7.84 11.20 -20.31
CA GLY A 232 9.29 11.33 -20.09
C GLY A 232 9.73 12.27 -18.97
N ASN A 233 8.89 13.20 -18.50
CA ASN A 233 9.30 14.18 -17.48
C ASN A 233 8.22 14.53 -16.44
N LYS A 234 6.97 14.06 -16.57
CA LYS A 234 5.91 14.29 -15.59
C LYS A 234 6.01 13.25 -14.48
N THR A 235 6.69 13.63 -13.42
CA THR A 235 6.99 12.78 -12.26
C THR A 235 5.98 13.01 -11.14
N PHE A 236 5.55 11.94 -10.46
CA PHE A 236 4.57 12.03 -9.39
C PHE A 236 4.79 11.02 -8.29
N ASN A 237 4.59 11.46 -7.05
CA ASN A 237 4.52 10.58 -5.88
C ASN A 237 3.17 10.71 -5.20
N ALA A 238 2.50 9.58 -5.02
CA ALA A 238 1.44 9.42 -4.03
C ALA A 238 2.05 8.92 -2.73
N TRP A 239 1.60 9.46 -1.60
CA TRP A 239 2.10 9.14 -0.26
C TRP A 239 0.93 8.74 0.63
N GLY A 240 1.12 7.79 1.53
CA GLY A 240 0.07 7.51 2.51
C GLY A 240 0.48 6.49 3.55
N PRO A 241 -0.33 6.31 4.60
CA PRO A 241 -0.16 5.26 5.58
C PRO A 241 -0.03 3.89 4.90
N TYR A 242 0.71 3.00 5.56
CA TYR A 242 0.95 1.65 5.05
C TYR A 242 1.13 0.68 6.22
N TYR A 243 0.51 -0.50 6.09
CA TYR A 243 0.67 -1.60 7.04
C TYR A 243 1.37 -2.77 6.34
N PRO A 244 2.70 -2.89 6.49
CA PRO A 244 3.43 -4.00 5.89
C PRO A 244 3.03 -5.34 6.52
N HIS A 245 2.82 -6.35 5.69
CA HIS A 245 2.57 -7.72 6.14
C HIS A 245 3.89 -8.48 6.30
N THR A 246 4.79 -7.93 7.13
CA THR A 246 6.18 -8.40 7.28
C THR A 246 6.62 -8.45 8.75
N ILE A 247 5.71 -8.86 9.64
CA ILE A 247 5.92 -8.80 11.09
C ILE A 247 7.05 -9.73 11.53
N MET A 248 7.98 -9.15 12.28
CA MET A 248 9.19 -9.81 12.77
C MET A 248 8.95 -10.62 14.05
N PRO A 249 9.82 -11.62 14.30
CA PRO A 249 10.04 -12.14 15.66
C PRO A 249 10.29 -11.02 16.68
N LYS A 250 9.86 -11.22 17.94
CA LYS A 250 10.06 -10.23 19.03
C LYS A 250 11.54 -9.84 19.21
N ASP A 251 12.44 -10.80 19.10
CA ASP A 251 13.89 -10.70 19.26
C ASP A 251 14.60 -10.14 18.01
N SER A 252 13.86 -9.93 16.92
CA SER A 252 14.36 -9.30 15.70
C SER A 252 13.75 -7.92 15.46
N THR A 253 12.98 -7.39 16.42
CA THR A 253 12.37 -6.07 16.30
C THR A 253 13.42 -4.98 16.22
N ARG A 254 13.03 -3.83 15.67
CA ARG A 254 13.96 -2.72 15.47
C ARG A 254 14.41 -2.13 16.81
N GLY A 255 15.70 -2.20 17.09
CA GLY A 255 16.31 -1.57 18.25
C GLY A 255 16.49 -0.05 18.11
N CYS A 256 16.87 0.62 19.20
CA CYS A 256 16.96 2.07 19.31
C CYS A 256 17.84 2.73 18.23
N SER A 257 19.03 2.14 17.98
CA SER A 257 19.98 2.65 16.99
C SER A 257 19.46 2.57 15.56
N GLY A 258 18.53 1.65 15.29
CA GLY A 258 17.87 1.52 13.99
C GLY A 258 16.96 2.69 13.62
N CYS A 259 16.67 3.59 14.57
CA CYS A 259 15.86 4.79 14.37
C CYS A 259 16.59 6.08 14.81
N HIS A 260 17.09 6.15 16.05
CA HIS A 260 17.55 7.41 16.65
C HIS A 260 18.89 7.94 16.11
N ASN A 261 19.69 7.07 15.48
CA ASN A 261 20.96 7.46 14.85
C ASN A 261 21.02 6.98 13.39
N ALA A 262 19.88 7.02 12.70
CA ALA A 262 19.81 6.58 11.31
C ALA A 262 20.64 7.53 10.41
N PRO A 263 21.37 7.00 9.41
CA PRO A 263 22.13 7.83 8.46
C PRO A 263 21.30 8.92 7.78
N THR A 264 20.02 8.64 7.52
CA THR A 264 19.07 9.59 6.91
C THR A 264 18.76 10.79 7.81
N ILE A 265 18.77 10.63 9.14
CA ILE A 265 18.64 11.76 10.08
C ILE A 265 19.90 12.62 10.02
N GLN A 266 21.08 11.99 9.97
CA GLN A 266 22.34 12.72 9.88
C GLN A 266 22.44 13.49 8.56
N GLU A 267 22.03 12.88 7.44
CA GLU A 267 21.95 13.51 6.13
C GLU A 267 21.01 14.73 6.18
N TYR A 268 19.82 14.59 6.77
CA TYR A 268 18.88 15.70 6.89
C TYR A 268 19.42 16.83 7.77
N ASN A 269 20.02 16.51 8.92
CA ASN A 269 20.56 17.52 9.82
C ASN A 269 21.74 18.30 9.22
N THR A 270 22.50 17.70 8.30
CA THR A 270 23.68 18.31 7.67
C THR A 270 23.34 19.02 6.36
N THR A 271 22.39 18.51 5.59
CA THR A 271 22.12 18.98 4.22
C THR A 271 20.71 19.53 4.02
N THR A 272 19.82 19.38 4.99
CA THR A 272 18.35 19.58 4.87
C THR A 272 17.68 18.68 3.83
N LYS A 273 18.38 17.64 3.34
CA LYS A 273 17.90 16.68 2.34
C LYS A 273 17.99 15.25 2.85
N ILE A 274 17.13 14.40 2.31
CA ILE A 274 17.22 12.95 2.42
C ILE A 274 17.05 12.39 1.01
N VAL A 275 18.11 11.81 0.47
CA VAL A 275 18.01 11.11 -0.82
C VAL A 275 17.26 9.80 -0.59
N VAL A 276 16.07 9.67 -1.19
CA VAL A 276 15.26 8.45 -1.09
C VAL A 276 15.53 7.52 -2.26
N ALA A 277 15.65 8.09 -3.46
CA ALA A 277 15.92 7.37 -4.69
C ALA A 277 16.90 8.17 -5.55
N LYS A 278 17.98 7.52 -5.99
CA LYS A 278 19.05 8.16 -6.76
C LYS A 278 19.36 7.40 -8.03
N TRP A 279 19.53 8.09 -9.14
CA TRP A 279 20.02 7.48 -10.38
C TRP A 279 21.51 7.20 -10.27
N ASP A 280 21.87 5.95 -10.52
CA ASP A 280 23.25 5.50 -10.57
C ASP A 280 23.63 5.12 -12.00
N SER A 281 24.32 6.04 -12.66
CA SER A 281 24.84 5.85 -14.03
C SER A 281 26.09 4.99 -14.09
N THR A 282 26.69 4.63 -12.96
CA THR A 282 27.91 3.81 -12.89
C THR A 282 27.60 2.31 -12.94
N LEU A 283 26.37 1.92 -12.59
CA LEU A 283 25.93 0.53 -12.63
C LEU A 283 25.58 0.09 -14.05
N THR A 284 25.78 -1.20 -14.33
CA THR A 284 25.42 -1.84 -15.61
C THR A 284 24.48 -3.02 -15.34
N PRO A 285 23.19 -2.94 -15.74
CA PRO A 285 22.52 -1.79 -16.33
C PRO A 285 22.37 -0.62 -15.35
N LYS A 286 22.26 0.60 -15.89
CA LYS A 286 22.00 1.81 -15.10
C LYS A 286 20.65 1.68 -14.40
N LYS A 287 20.55 2.13 -13.16
CA LYS A 287 19.31 1.96 -12.37
C LYS A 287 19.16 3.04 -11.31
N ILE A 288 17.95 3.11 -10.77
CA ILE A 288 17.70 3.81 -9.52
C ILE A 288 18.13 2.94 -8.34
N VAL A 289 18.88 3.51 -7.41
CA VAL A 289 19.23 2.94 -6.11
C VAL A 289 18.34 3.59 -5.05
N HIS A 290 17.82 2.77 -4.14
CA HIS A 290 16.88 3.19 -3.11
C HIS A 290 17.51 3.11 -1.72
N THR A 291 17.31 4.15 -0.92
CA THR A 291 17.82 4.25 0.45
C THR A 291 17.24 3.15 1.34
N GLN A 292 18.12 2.48 2.08
CA GLN A 292 17.75 1.37 2.96
C GLN A 292 17.56 1.84 4.40
N GLY A 293 16.89 1.05 5.23
CA GLY A 293 16.69 1.37 6.65
C GLY A 293 15.54 2.35 6.91
N MET A 294 15.67 3.15 7.97
CA MET A 294 14.63 4.09 8.39
C MET A 294 14.76 5.41 7.63
N ILE A 295 13.66 5.89 7.06
CA ILE A 295 13.56 7.16 6.35
C ILE A 295 12.50 8.03 7.05
N PRO A 296 12.85 9.11 7.76
CA PRO A 296 11.84 9.99 8.34
C PRO A 296 11.15 10.81 7.24
N VAL A 297 9.87 11.10 7.43
CA VAL A 297 9.12 12.08 6.64
C VAL A 297 9.07 13.38 7.45
N PRO A 298 9.97 14.34 7.17
CA PRO A 298 9.99 15.61 7.89
C PRO A 298 8.81 16.51 7.45
N PRO A 299 8.48 17.56 8.21
CA PRO A 299 7.40 18.49 7.84
C PRO A 299 7.57 19.14 6.46
N ASP A 300 8.81 19.32 6.00
CA ASP A 300 9.19 19.92 4.73
C ASP A 300 9.45 18.86 3.63
N TYR A 301 8.91 17.64 3.77
CA TYR A 301 9.22 16.47 2.92
C TYR A 301 9.15 16.72 1.42
N LEU A 302 8.30 17.64 0.94
CA LEU A 302 8.20 17.98 -0.48
C LEU A 302 9.47 18.62 -1.04
N THR A 303 10.23 19.30 -0.19
CA THR A 303 11.50 19.93 -0.55
C THR A 303 12.70 19.15 -0.03
N SER A 304 12.58 18.42 1.06
CA SER A 304 13.70 17.70 1.68
C SER A 304 13.87 16.27 1.18
N LEU A 305 12.81 15.56 0.79
CA LEU A 305 12.95 14.22 0.21
C LEU A 305 13.31 14.32 -1.28
N VAL A 306 14.45 13.74 -1.65
CA VAL A 306 14.99 13.80 -3.00
C VAL A 306 14.72 12.49 -3.74
N PHE A 307 14.15 12.62 -4.94
CA PHE A 307 13.80 11.52 -5.83
C PHE A 307 14.30 11.78 -7.24
N ASP A 308 15.18 10.90 -7.71
CA ASP A 308 15.52 10.80 -9.12
C ASP A 308 14.57 9.86 -9.84
N PHE A 309 14.14 10.28 -11.03
CA PHE A 309 13.30 9.49 -11.91
C PHE A 309 14.06 9.10 -13.17
N ALA A 310 13.61 8.00 -13.76
CA ALA A 310 14.07 7.48 -15.03
C ALA A 310 12.88 7.32 -15.99
N ASN A 311 13.12 7.56 -17.27
CA ASN A 311 12.16 7.26 -18.33
C ASN A 311 12.54 5.95 -19.03
N TYR A 312 11.55 5.25 -19.58
CA TYR A 312 11.78 4.04 -20.37
C TYR A 312 11.63 4.35 -21.85
N ILE A 313 12.71 4.25 -22.62
CA ILE A 313 12.72 4.56 -24.06
C ILE A 313 12.61 3.31 -24.95
N GLY A 314 12.32 2.15 -24.35
CA GLY A 314 12.11 0.91 -25.09
C GLY A 314 10.66 0.74 -25.55
N ARG A 315 10.37 -0.43 -26.12
CA ARG A 315 9.01 -0.78 -26.58
C ARG A 315 7.98 -0.82 -25.45
N VAL A 316 6.85 -0.14 -25.64
CA VAL A 316 5.74 -0.10 -24.68
C VAL A 316 4.66 -1.16 -24.94
N ASP A 317 4.75 -1.86 -26.07
CA ASP A 317 3.77 -2.82 -26.56
C ASP A 317 4.08 -4.29 -26.21
N THR A 318 5.10 -4.50 -25.38
CA THR A 318 5.56 -5.82 -24.93
C THR A 318 5.77 -5.83 -23.43
N THR A 319 5.37 -6.90 -22.75
CA THR A 319 5.60 -7.08 -21.30
C THR A 319 7.08 -7.24 -20.95
N TYR A 320 7.93 -7.60 -21.93
CA TYR A 320 9.37 -7.62 -21.75
C TYR A 320 9.89 -6.20 -21.48
N THR A 321 10.77 -6.06 -20.49
CA THR A 321 11.41 -4.80 -20.14
C THR A 321 12.91 -4.96 -20.32
N ASP A 322 13.47 -4.28 -21.31
CA ASP A 322 14.90 -4.23 -21.55
C ASP A 322 15.53 -3.28 -20.52
N PRO A 323 16.32 -3.77 -19.54
CA PRO A 323 16.84 -2.94 -18.48
C PRO A 323 17.83 -1.86 -18.98
N THR A 324 18.37 -1.99 -20.20
CA THR A 324 19.27 -0.99 -20.79
C THR A 324 18.54 0.23 -21.35
N LYS A 325 17.21 0.17 -21.48
CA LYS A 325 16.37 1.24 -22.03
C LYS A 325 15.84 2.21 -20.98
N TRP A 326 16.25 2.06 -19.72
CA TRP A 326 16.02 3.09 -18.72
C TRP A 326 17.08 4.19 -18.86
N VAL A 327 16.61 5.44 -18.92
CA VAL A 327 17.45 6.64 -18.97
C VAL A 327 17.05 7.59 -17.87
N TYR A 328 17.99 8.34 -17.32
CA TYR A 328 17.67 9.39 -16.35
C TYR A 328 16.69 10.39 -16.96
N ALA A 329 15.67 10.76 -16.20
CA ALA A 329 14.67 11.75 -16.59
C ALA A 329 14.92 13.09 -15.90
N LYS A 330 14.78 13.12 -14.57
CA LYS A 330 14.98 14.32 -13.74
C LYS A 330 15.01 13.97 -12.25
N THR A 331 15.51 14.90 -11.45
CA THR A 331 15.27 14.97 -10.01
C THR A 331 14.01 15.77 -9.74
N GLY A 332 13.25 15.34 -8.73
CA GLY A 332 12.12 16.08 -8.19
C GLY A 332 10.78 15.76 -8.86
N LEU A 333 9.72 16.28 -8.24
CA LEU A 333 8.34 15.98 -8.58
C LEU A 333 7.75 17.06 -9.49
N THR A 334 6.84 16.63 -10.37
CA THR A 334 5.97 17.53 -11.14
C THR A 334 4.62 17.69 -10.43
N GLY A 335 4.11 16.60 -9.84
CA GLY A 335 2.96 16.61 -8.96
C GLY A 335 3.16 15.66 -7.77
N ASN A 336 2.30 15.77 -6.78
CA ASN A 336 2.29 14.85 -5.66
C ASN A 336 0.89 14.81 -5.03
N GLN A 337 0.65 13.78 -4.22
CA GLN A 337 -0.57 13.69 -3.43
C GLN A 337 -0.32 12.98 -2.12
N MET A 338 -0.98 13.46 -1.07
CA MET A 338 -1.12 12.75 0.19
C MET A 338 -2.49 12.06 0.24
N LEU A 339 -2.51 10.72 0.36
CA LEU A 339 -3.71 9.87 0.31
C LEU A 339 -4.53 9.89 1.61
N SER A 340 -4.01 10.48 2.67
CA SER A 340 -4.76 10.85 3.87
C SER A 340 -3.98 11.95 4.57
N ARG A 341 -4.63 13.06 4.99
CA ARG A 341 -3.93 14.17 5.66
C ARG A 341 -3.13 13.63 6.86
N TYR A 342 -1.90 14.09 7.04
CA TYR A 342 -1.06 13.86 8.24
C TYR A 342 -1.38 14.80 9.37
#